data_AF-A0A414W5R1-F1
#
_entry.id   AF-A0A414W5R1-F1
#
_cell.length_a   1.000
_cell.length_b   1.000
_cell.length_c   1.000
_cell.angle_alpha   90.00
_cell.angle_beta   90.00
_cell.angle_gamma   90.00
#
_symmetry.space_group_name_H-M   'P 1'
#
loop_
_entity.id
_entity.type
_entity.pdbx_description
1 polymer ?
#
loop_
_entity_poly.entity_id
_entity_poly.type
_entity_poly.pdbx_seq_one_letter_code
_entity_poly.pdbx_strand_id
1 'polypeptide(L)' 'MIISNICVGFVVFIVLLVITGMLGWLNMLVSDEEDLFAIFVAWITSTAGLATCLTYILVMKGFI' A
#
# COMPACT_ATOMS: atom_id res chain seq x y z
N MET A 1 1.11 13.70 21.38
CA MET A 1 0.32 12.53 20.91
C MET A 1 0.25 12.42 19.39
N ILE A 2 0.00 13.50 18.65
CA ILE A 2 -0.14 13.48 17.17
C ILE A 2 1.02 12.81 16.42
N ILE A 3 2.28 13.07 16.83
CA ILE A 3 3.47 12.48 16.19
C ILE A 3 3.50 10.95 16.30
N SER A 4 3.02 10.39 17.43
CA SER A 4 2.99 8.93 17.62
C SER A 4 1.99 8.26 16.66
N ASN A 5 0.85 8.91 16.40
CA ASN A 5 -0.19 8.37 15.53
C ASN A 5 0.22 8.41 14.06
N ILE A 6 0.93 9.47 13.67
CA ILE A 6 1.51 9.56 12.32
C ILE A 6 2.57 8.48 12.11
N CYS A 7 3.41 8.19 13.12
CA CYS A 7 4.37 7.10 13.05
C CYS A 7 3.69 5.74 12.87
N VAL A 8 2.64 5.44 13.65
CA VAL A 8 1.90 4.18 13.52
C VAL A 8 1.20 4.08 12.16
N GLY A 9 0.59 5.17 11.69
CA GLY A 9 0.00 5.23 10.35
C GLY A 9 1.03 4.97 9.25
N PHE A 10 2.22 5.57 9.34
CA PHE A 10 3.31 5.36 8.40
C PHE A 10 3.82 3.90 8.41
N VAL A 11 3.92 3.28 9.58
CA VAL A 11 4.30 1.86 9.68
C VAL A 11 3.27 0.97 9.00
N VAL A 12 1.97 1.19 9.25
CA VAL A 12 0.89 0.44 8.59
C VAL A 12 0.93 0.63 7.06
N PHE A 13 1.20 1.85 6.60
CA PHE A 13 1.36 2.17 5.18
C PHE A 13 2.51 1.39 4.52
N ILE A 14 3.69 1.39 5.13
CA ILE A 14 4.87 0.67 4.63
C ILE A 14 4.60 -0.84 4.60
N VAL A 15 4.01 -1.40 5.66
CA VAL A 15 3.72 -2.84 5.74
C VAL A 15 2.77 -3.26 4.63
N LEU A 16 1.70 -2.50 4.39
CA LEU A 16 0.78 -2.76 3.29
C LEU A 16 1.50 -2.69 1.95
N LEU A 17 2.28 -1.64 1.68
CA LEU A 17 3.02 -1.52 0.42
C LEU A 17 3.98 -2.68 0.17
N VAL A 18 4.71 -3.12 1.20
CA VAL A 18 5.69 -4.21 1.08
C VAL A 18 5.00 -5.53 0.79
N ILE A 19 3.95 -5.88 1.54
CA ILE A 19 3.22 -7.15 1.34
C ILE A 19 2.58 -7.17 -0.05
N THR A 20 1.90 -6.08 -0.42
CA THR A 20 1.19 -6.03 -1.69
C THR A 20 2.16 -5.95 -2.87
N GLY A 21 3.31 -5.30 -2.70
CA GLY A 21 4.38 -5.27 -3.70
C GLY A 21 5.04 -6.64 -3.89
N MET A 22 5.25 -7.41 -2.81
CA MET A 22 5.72 -8.79 -2.92
C MET A 22 4.71 -9.67 -3.69
N LEU A 23 3.41 -9.54 -3.40
CA LEU A 23 2.36 -10.27 -4.12
C LEU A 23 2.28 -9.87 -5.60
N GLY A 24 2.33 -8.57 -5.90
CA GLY A 24 2.33 -8.06 -7.27
C GLY A 24 3.56 -8.52 -8.05
N TRP A 25 4.73 -8.58 -7.41
CA TRP A 25 5.96 -9.09 -8.01
C TRP A 25 5.86 -10.59 -8.30
N LEU A 26 5.32 -11.35 -7.36
CA LEU A 26 5.13 -12.80 -7.50
C LEU A 26 4.12 -13.10 -8.62
N ASN A 27 3.07 -12.29 -8.75
CA ASN A 27 2.14 -12.35 -9.87
C ASN A 27 2.85 -12.06 -11.20
N MET A 28 3.74 -11.06 -11.24
CA MET A 28 4.55 -10.77 -12.42
C MET A 28 5.46 -11.94 -12.85
N LEU A 29 5.94 -12.74 -11.89
CA LEU A 29 6.82 -13.89 -12.18
C LEU A 29 6.05 -15.12 -12.69
N VAL A 30 4.75 -15.21 -12.39
CA VAL A 30 3.93 -16.40 -12.69
C VAL A 30 2.98 -16.15 -13.86
N SER A 31 2.60 -14.91 -14.14
CA SER A 31 1.71 -14.55 -15.25
C SER A 31 2.44 -14.40 -16.59
N ASP A 32 1.80 -14.84 -17.65
CA ASP A 32 2.20 -14.67 -19.06
C ASP A 32 1.39 -13.56 -19.76
N GLU A 33 0.91 -12.55 -19.03
CA GLU A 33 0.09 -11.47 -19.60
C GLU A 33 0.95 -10.46 -20.41
N GLU A 34 0.39 -9.96 -21.51
CA GLU A 34 0.95 -8.79 -22.19
C GLU A 34 0.82 -7.57 -21.23
N ASP A 35 1.86 -6.74 -21.14
CA ASP A 35 1.93 -5.57 -20.23
C ASP A 35 1.97 -5.86 -18.71
N LEU A 36 2.58 -6.98 -18.30
CA LEU A 36 2.92 -7.31 -16.90
C LEU A 36 3.45 -6.13 -16.05
N PHE A 37 4.32 -5.29 -16.64
CA PHE A 37 4.87 -4.13 -15.95
C PHE A 37 3.83 -3.04 -15.70
N ALA A 38 2.94 -2.78 -16.66
CA ALA A 38 1.88 -1.78 -16.49
C ALA A 38 0.88 -2.22 -15.41
N ILE A 39 0.55 -3.51 -15.37
CA ILE A 39 -0.31 -4.11 -14.34
C ILE A 39 0.34 -3.98 -12.96
N PHE A 40 1.64 -4.27 -12.85
CA PHE A 40 2.38 -4.10 -11.60
C PHE A 40 2.40 -2.64 -11.12
N VAL A 41 2.63 -1.68 -12.02
CA VAL A 41 2.61 -0.25 -11.69
C VAL A 41 1.21 0.20 -11.26
N ALA A 42 0.16 -0.23 -11.95
CA ALA A 42 -1.23 0.03 -11.58
C ALA A 42 -1.57 -0.57 -10.20
N TRP A 43 -1.06 -1.75 -9.90
CA TRP A 43 -1.22 -2.41 -8.62
C TRP A 43 -0.59 -1.58 -7.48
N ILE A 44 0.68 -1.20 -7.62
CA ILE A 44 1.40 -0.42 -6.60
C ILE A 44 0.75 0.94 -6.39
N THR A 45 0.38 1.65 -7.46
CA THR A 45 -0.25 2.97 -7.37
C THR A 45 -1.63 2.91 -6.72
N SER A 46 -2.45 1.92 -7.07
CA SER A 46 -3.75 1.69 -6.43
C SER A 46 -3.58 1.39 -4.93
N THR A 47 -2.62 0.54 -4.57
CA THR A 47 -2.33 0.19 -3.17
C THR A 47 -1.85 1.40 -2.37
N ALA A 48 -0.96 2.21 -2.94
CA ALA A 48 -0.47 3.43 -2.30
C ALA A 48 -1.60 4.43 -2.06
N GLY A 49 -2.52 4.60 -3.02
CA GLY A 49 -3.71 5.44 -2.85
C GLY A 49 -4.64 4.94 -1.76
N LEU A 50 -4.89 3.63 -1.72
CA LEU A 50 -5.77 3.01 -0.72
C LEU A 50 -5.18 3.12 0.69
N ALA A 51 -3.87 2.89 0.83
CA ALA A 51 -3.16 2.97 2.10
C ALA A 51 -3.03 4.41 2.62
N THR A 52 -2.87 5.41 1.73
CA THR A 52 -2.91 6.84 2.14
C THR A 52 -4.30 7.26 2.59
N CYS A 53 -5.36 6.84 1.89
CA CYS A 53 -6.73 7.10 2.32
C CYS A 53 -7.05 6.46 3.68
N LEU A 54 -6.65 5.20 3.89
CA LEU A 54 -6.84 4.49 5.15
C LEU A 54 -6.11 5.16 6.32
N THR A 55 -4.83 5.52 6.13
CA THR A 55 -4.06 6.20 7.16
C THR A 55 -4.66 7.57 7.51
N TYR A 56 -5.10 8.34 6.52
CA TYR A 56 -5.81 9.60 6.76
C TYR A 56 -7.09 9.41 7.57
N ILE A 57 -7.93 8.43 7.22
CA ILE A 57 -9.18 8.14 7.94
C ILE A 57 -8.89 7.72 9.39
N LEU A 58 -7.91 6.85 9.60
CA LEU A 58 -7.54 6.33 10.93
C LEU A 58 -7.01 7.44 11.84
N VAL A 59 -6.21 8.36 11.30
CA VAL A 59 -5.70 9.54 12.01
C VAL A 59 -6.83 10.52 12.32
N MET A 60 -7.71 10.83 11.35
CA MET A 60 -8.79 11.80 11.54
C MET A 60 -9.90 11.30 12.48
N LYS A 61 -10.15 9.99 12.54
CA LYS A 61 -11.12 9.39 13.46
C LYS A 61 -10.57 9.11 14.86
N GLY A 62 -9.27 9.36 15.12
CA GLY A 62 -8.65 9.14 16.43
C GLY A 62 -8.63 7.67 16.87
N PHE A 63 -8.73 6.72 15.92
CA PHE A 63 -8.54 5.29 16.19
C PHE A 63 -7.09 4.97 16.51
N ILE A 64 -6.19 5.75 15.90
CA ILE A 64 -4.77 5.78 16.21
C ILE A 64 -4.54 7.17 16.74
#